data_AF-A0A3B3RDX4-F1
#
_entry.id   AF-A0A3B3RDX4-F1
#
_cell.length_a   1.000
_cell.length_b   1.000
_cell.length_c   1.000
_cell.angle_alpha   90.00
_cell.angle_beta   90.00
_cell.angle_gamma   90.00
#
_symmetry.space_group_name_H-M   'P 1'
#
loop_
_entity.id
_entity.type
_entity.pdbx_description
1 polymer ?
#
loop_
_entity_poly.entity_id
_entity_poly.type
_entity_poly.pdbx_seq_one_letter_code
_entity_poly.pdbx_strand_id
1 'polypeptide(L)'
;MCADKKKKKNCVEWQPYLRLSCDWPSPMRHHLLPLPPASLSSSHSTQQHLKNVYSSLSMCMFVAAAGAYVHVVTRLLQGGFLSLLGSLGMMACLALTPHSPESEKKRLAMLAGFAFFTGVGLGPLIDFAIVVNPSIIVTAFLGTSVIFLCFTLSALYAKRRSYLFLGGILTSALSVLLLVSVFNLFFGSLVLFKAHVYLGLAVMCGFVLFDTQLIIEKAENNDKDYIWHCVELFLDFVTIFKKLMIILSMNEKDKKKEKK
;
A
#
# COMPACT_ATOMS: atom_id res chain seq x y z
N MET A 1 43.19 -0.15 -7.11
CA MET A 1 42.05 -0.36 -8.03
C MET A 1 41.08 -1.34 -7.41
N CYS A 2 39.87 -0.84 -7.15
CA CYS A 2 38.71 -1.57 -6.68
C CYS A 2 38.00 -2.25 -7.86
N ALA A 3 37.47 -3.46 -7.64
CA ALA A 3 36.35 -4.15 -8.31
C ALA A 3 36.61 -5.64 -8.05
N ASP A 4 35.80 -6.45 -7.38
CA ASP A 4 34.38 -6.71 -7.62
C ASP A 4 33.88 -7.64 -6.49
N LYS A 5 33.30 -7.09 -5.41
CA LYS A 5 32.75 -7.87 -4.28
C LYS A 5 31.34 -7.46 -3.88
N LYS A 6 30.59 -6.78 -4.76
CA LYS A 6 29.25 -6.24 -4.43
C LYS A 6 28.07 -6.85 -5.19
N LYS A 7 28.26 -7.91 -5.99
CA LYS A 7 27.21 -8.44 -6.87
C LYS A 7 26.70 -9.86 -6.56
N LYS A 8 26.88 -10.37 -5.33
CA LYS A 8 26.46 -11.74 -4.96
C LYS A 8 25.50 -11.87 -3.77
N LYS A 9 24.94 -10.77 -3.24
CA LYS A 9 24.05 -10.82 -2.06
C LYS A 9 22.54 -10.73 -2.34
N ASN A 10 22.09 -10.53 -3.59
CA ASN A 10 20.66 -10.26 -3.86
C ASN A 10 19.94 -11.32 -4.72
N CYS A 11 20.40 -12.57 -4.76
CA CYS A 11 19.74 -13.64 -5.54
C CYS A 11 19.44 -14.93 -4.75
N VAL A 12 19.51 -14.96 -3.41
CA VAL A 12 19.39 -16.21 -2.63
C VAL A 12 18.46 -16.06 -1.42
N GLU A 13 17.24 -15.57 -1.62
CA GLU A 13 16.24 -15.53 -0.51
C GLU A 13 14.81 -15.97 -0.90
N TRP A 14 14.63 -16.54 -2.09
CA TRP A 14 13.32 -17.07 -2.53
C TRP A 14 13.29 -18.58 -2.78
N GLN A 15 14.45 -19.27 -2.70
CA GLN A 15 14.53 -20.72 -2.92
C GLN A 15 13.78 -21.61 -1.91
N PRO A 16 13.57 -21.23 -0.63
CA PRO A 16 12.82 -22.09 0.29
C PRO A 16 11.31 -22.12 -0.01
N TYR A 17 10.74 -21.08 -0.61
CA TYR A 17 9.31 -20.95 -0.81
C TYR A 17 8.76 -21.77 -2.00
N LEU A 18 9.58 -21.99 -3.04
CA LEU A 18 9.16 -22.76 -4.23
C LEU A 18 9.18 -24.28 -4.02
N ARG A 19 9.89 -24.78 -3.01
CA ARG A 19 10.08 -26.24 -2.80
C ARG A 19 8.97 -26.89 -1.97
N LEU A 20 8.07 -26.11 -1.37
CA LEU A 20 6.91 -26.59 -0.61
C LEU A 20 5.63 -26.73 -1.47
N SER A 21 5.70 -26.42 -2.76
CA SER A 21 4.55 -26.45 -3.68
C SER A 21 4.19 -27.84 -4.22
N CYS A 22 4.94 -28.89 -3.89
CA CYS A 22 4.78 -30.23 -4.51
C CYS A 22 4.18 -31.31 -3.61
N ASP A 23 3.98 -31.08 -2.31
CA ASP A 23 3.34 -32.07 -1.42
C ASP A 23 1.95 -31.60 -1.01
N TRP A 24 0.94 -32.08 -1.74
CA TRP A 24 -0.48 -31.88 -1.41
C TRP A 24 -1.12 -33.19 -0.91
N PRO A 25 -1.72 -33.22 0.30
CA PRO A 25 -2.64 -34.29 0.68
C PRO A 25 -4.02 -34.05 0.05
N SER A 26 -4.62 -35.12 -0.48
CA SER A 26 -5.91 -35.19 -1.20
C SER A 26 -7.13 -34.59 -0.44
N PRO A 27 -8.29 -34.39 -1.11
CA PRO A 27 -9.33 -33.44 -0.69
C PRO A 27 -10.08 -33.87 0.58
N MET A 28 -10.21 -32.94 1.52
CA MET A 28 -10.79 -33.18 2.83
C MET A 28 -12.30 -32.93 2.85
N ARG A 29 -13.01 -33.97 3.26
CA ARG A 29 -14.43 -34.10 3.63
C ARG A 29 -14.89 -32.93 4.51
N HIS A 30 -16.08 -32.39 4.24
CA HIS A 30 -16.74 -31.37 5.04
C HIS A 30 -17.08 -31.89 6.45
N HIS A 31 -16.17 -31.66 7.40
CA HIS A 31 -16.47 -31.68 8.84
C HIS A 31 -16.45 -30.23 9.33
N LEU A 32 -17.59 -29.77 9.85
CA LEU A 32 -17.72 -28.55 10.63
C LEU A 32 -16.85 -28.67 11.89
N LEU A 33 -15.59 -28.30 11.77
CA LEU A 33 -14.70 -28.12 12.91
C LEU A 33 -15.09 -26.81 13.63
N PRO A 34 -15.20 -26.82 14.97
CA PRO A 34 -15.33 -25.58 15.73
C PRO A 34 -14.13 -24.68 15.39
N LEU A 35 -14.42 -23.41 15.12
CA LEU A 35 -13.42 -22.39 14.81
C LEU A 35 -12.31 -22.47 15.88
N PRO A 36 -11.03 -22.67 15.51
CA PRO A 36 -9.95 -22.62 16.49
C PRO A 36 -9.98 -21.26 17.19
N PRO A 37 -9.65 -21.18 18.50
CA PRO A 37 -9.54 -19.90 19.17
C PRO A 37 -8.58 -19.00 18.38
N ALA A 38 -9.00 -17.74 18.25
CA ALA A 38 -8.40 -16.72 17.38
C ALA A 38 -6.87 -16.78 17.31
N SER A 39 -6.32 -16.42 16.14
CA SER A 39 -4.90 -16.15 15.85
C SER A 39 -4.23 -15.08 16.75
N LEU A 40 -4.82 -14.72 17.89
CA LEU A 40 -4.23 -13.93 18.95
C LEU A 40 -3.14 -14.68 19.74
N SER A 41 -2.66 -15.83 19.25
CA SER A 41 -1.43 -16.48 19.74
C SER A 41 -0.19 -15.99 19.00
N SER A 42 -0.21 -14.78 18.45
CA SER A 42 1.00 -14.15 17.90
C SER A 42 1.98 -13.87 19.04
N SER A 43 3.25 -14.20 18.84
CA SER A 43 4.30 -13.94 19.84
C SER A 43 4.24 -12.49 20.30
N HIS A 44 4.51 -12.23 21.58
CA HIS A 44 4.52 -10.88 22.15
C HIS A 44 5.41 -9.91 21.33
N SER A 45 6.49 -10.43 20.74
CA SER A 45 7.36 -9.69 19.82
C SER A 45 6.64 -9.23 18.55
N THR A 46 5.79 -10.08 17.95
CA THR A 46 5.03 -9.76 16.74
C THR A 46 3.99 -8.68 17.00
N GLN A 47 3.30 -8.75 18.14
CA GLN A 47 2.33 -7.73 18.53
C GLN A 47 3.00 -6.37 18.72
N GLN A 48 4.18 -6.34 19.37
CA GLN A 48 4.93 -5.10 19.54
C GLN A 48 5.39 -4.53 18.19
N HIS A 49 5.86 -5.38 17.28
CA HIS A 49 6.26 -4.97 15.94
C HIS A 49 5.09 -4.37 15.15
N LEU A 50 3.93 -5.04 15.15
CA LEU A 50 2.72 -4.52 14.50
C LEU A 50 2.31 -3.17 15.09
N LYS A 51 2.34 -3.02 16.42
CA LYS A 51 2.06 -1.71 17.07
C LYS A 51 2.99 -0.62 16.54
N ASN A 52 4.28 -0.88 16.40
CA ASN A 52 5.25 0.08 15.86
C ASN A 52 4.96 0.42 14.39
N VAL A 53 4.60 -0.58 13.57
CA VAL A 53 4.19 -0.37 12.16
C VAL A 53 2.97 0.55 12.08
N TYR A 54 1.86 0.22 12.77
CA TYR A 54 0.62 1.00 12.70
C TYR A 54 0.73 2.39 13.37
N SER A 55 1.56 2.52 14.40
CA SER A 55 1.89 3.83 14.99
C SER A 55 2.63 4.72 13.99
N SER A 56 3.62 4.15 13.27
CA SER A 56 4.35 4.87 12.23
C SER A 56 3.45 5.22 11.05
N LEU A 57 2.55 4.32 10.66
CA LEU A 57 1.55 4.55 9.62
C LEU A 57 0.65 5.75 9.97
N SER A 58 0.21 5.84 11.22
CA SER A 58 -0.61 6.96 11.70
C SER A 58 0.15 8.29 11.61
N MET A 59 1.44 8.31 11.98
CA MET A 59 2.29 9.48 11.80
C MET A 59 2.42 9.86 10.31
N CYS A 60 2.63 8.88 9.42
CA CYS A 60 2.67 9.10 7.98
C CYS A 60 1.37 9.71 7.45
N MET A 61 0.20 9.30 7.96
CA MET A 61 -1.08 9.88 7.56
C MET A 61 -1.17 11.38 7.88
N PHE A 62 -0.76 11.78 9.10
CA PHE A 62 -0.74 13.20 9.47
C PHE A 62 0.26 14.00 8.64
N VAL A 63 1.44 13.45 8.39
CA VAL A 63 2.47 14.12 7.59
C VAL A 63 2.07 14.23 6.11
N ALA A 64 1.43 13.20 5.56
CA ALA A 64 0.88 13.24 4.21
C ALA A 64 -0.28 14.26 4.09
N ALA A 65 -1.15 14.33 5.10
CA ALA A 65 -2.20 15.34 5.16
C ALA A 65 -1.62 16.77 5.23
N ALA A 66 -0.55 16.99 6.00
CA ALA A 66 0.16 18.26 6.04
C ALA A 66 0.78 18.59 4.68
N GLY A 67 1.40 17.62 3.99
CA GLY A 67 1.92 17.79 2.64
C GLY A 67 0.85 18.16 1.61
N ALA A 68 -0.30 17.48 1.65
CA ALA A 68 -1.45 17.80 0.83
C ALA A 68 -1.98 19.22 1.10
N TYR A 69 -2.08 19.63 2.37
CA TYR A 69 -2.51 20.97 2.75
C TYR A 69 -1.54 22.06 2.25
N VAL A 70 -0.23 21.84 2.42
CA VAL A 70 0.80 22.76 1.90
C VAL A 70 0.65 22.93 0.40
N HIS A 71 0.41 21.87 -0.37
CA HIS A 71 0.18 21.96 -1.80
C HIS A 71 -1.01 22.86 -2.14
N VAL A 72 -2.16 22.65 -1.49
CA VAL A 72 -3.40 23.42 -1.75
C VAL A 72 -3.21 24.91 -1.48
N VAL A 73 -2.51 25.27 -0.38
CA VAL A 73 -2.29 26.68 -0.02
C VAL A 73 -1.29 27.35 -0.94
N THR A 74 -0.17 26.69 -1.19
CA THR A 74 0.97 27.33 -1.85
C THR A 74 0.87 27.25 -3.36
N ARG A 75 0.06 26.32 -3.91
CA ARG A 75 0.09 25.90 -5.33
C ARG A 75 1.52 25.68 -5.85
N LEU A 76 2.50 25.49 -4.94
CA LEU A 76 3.93 25.67 -5.22
C LEU A 76 4.44 24.65 -6.24
N LEU A 77 3.76 23.52 -6.38
CA LEU A 77 4.15 22.43 -7.25
C LEU A 77 3.03 22.07 -8.22
N GLN A 78 2.69 23.00 -9.12
CA GLN A 78 1.87 22.67 -10.29
C GLN A 78 2.51 21.55 -11.16
N GLY A 79 3.81 21.28 -10.96
CA GLY A 79 4.50 20.09 -11.46
C GLY A 79 4.55 18.97 -10.43
N GLY A 80 3.64 17.99 -10.52
CA GLY A 80 3.68 16.74 -9.75
C GLY A 80 4.99 15.93 -9.91
N PHE A 81 5.85 16.33 -10.84
CA PHE A 81 7.19 15.78 -11.04
C PHE A 81 8.14 16.03 -9.86
N LEU A 82 8.11 17.22 -9.23
CA LEU A 82 8.98 17.52 -8.09
C LEU A 82 8.59 16.70 -6.85
N SER A 83 7.29 16.53 -6.59
CA SER A 83 6.83 15.62 -5.53
C SER A 83 7.17 14.16 -5.82
N LEU A 84 7.11 13.74 -7.08
CA LEU A 84 7.51 12.39 -7.48
C LEU A 84 9.00 12.17 -7.25
N LEU A 85 9.87 13.07 -7.73
CA LEU A 85 11.31 13.01 -7.48
C LEU A 85 11.64 13.08 -5.98
N GLY A 86 10.95 13.92 -5.22
CA GLY A 86 11.09 14.01 -3.77
C GLY A 86 10.74 12.69 -3.07
N SER A 87 9.61 12.09 -3.42
CA SER A 87 9.19 10.80 -2.87
C SER A 87 10.15 9.67 -3.25
N LEU A 88 10.60 9.61 -4.51
CA LEU A 88 11.55 8.60 -4.98
C LEU A 88 12.93 8.78 -4.35
N GLY A 89 13.38 10.03 -4.18
CA GLY A 89 14.62 10.38 -3.51
C GLY A 89 14.61 9.94 -2.04
N MET A 90 13.54 10.27 -1.31
CA MET A 90 13.39 9.85 0.09
C MET A 90 13.30 8.33 0.24
N MET A 91 12.59 7.66 -0.69
CA MET A 91 12.53 6.20 -0.73
C MET A 91 13.90 5.57 -0.99
N ALA A 92 14.66 6.10 -1.96
CA ALA A 92 16.01 5.63 -2.27
C ALA A 92 16.97 5.86 -1.08
N CYS A 93 16.91 7.03 -0.44
CA CYS A 93 17.70 7.30 0.76
C CYS A 93 17.36 6.34 1.91
N LEU A 94 16.07 6.02 2.09
CA LEU A 94 15.62 5.04 3.08
C LEU A 94 16.18 3.64 2.80
N ALA A 95 16.15 3.21 1.53
CA ALA A 95 16.67 1.90 1.10
C ALA A 95 18.21 1.79 1.19
N LEU A 96 18.93 2.90 0.99
CA LEU A 96 20.40 2.95 1.09
C LEU A 96 20.90 3.06 2.53
N THR A 97 20.03 3.40 3.49
CA THR A 97 20.42 3.57 4.89
C THR A 97 20.40 2.23 5.61
N PRO A 98 21.53 1.77 6.17
CA PRO A 98 21.60 0.49 6.88
C PRO A 98 20.65 0.45 8.09
N HIS A 99 20.08 -0.72 8.34
CA HIS A 99 19.26 -0.99 9.51
C HIS A 99 20.17 -1.07 10.76
N SER A 100 20.16 -0.03 11.59
CA SER A 100 20.89 0.06 12.85
C SER A 100 20.06 0.88 13.86
N PRO A 101 20.11 0.57 15.17
CA PRO A 101 19.40 1.35 16.18
C PRO A 101 19.80 2.83 16.18
N GLU A 102 21.02 3.17 15.78
CA GLU A 102 21.48 4.56 15.68
C GLU A 102 20.90 5.30 14.47
N SER A 103 20.56 4.56 13.39
CA SER A 103 19.99 5.14 12.17
C SER A 103 18.46 5.21 12.19
N GLU A 104 17.80 4.62 13.18
CA GLU A 104 16.34 4.53 13.29
C GLU A 104 15.67 5.91 13.21
N LYS A 105 16.15 6.89 13.98
CA LYS A 105 15.63 8.26 13.95
C LYS A 105 15.76 8.91 12.57
N LYS A 106 16.88 8.67 11.88
CA LYS A 106 17.10 9.17 10.51
C LYS A 106 16.14 8.51 9.53
N ARG A 107 15.93 7.19 9.66
CA ARG A 107 14.99 6.42 8.83
C ARG A 107 13.54 6.87 9.02
N LEU A 108 13.12 7.15 10.26
CA LEU A 108 11.82 7.74 10.55
C LEU A 108 11.67 9.15 9.96
N ALA A 109 12.71 9.98 10.01
CA ALA A 109 12.69 11.28 9.37
C ALA A 109 12.58 11.17 7.83
N MET A 110 13.28 10.20 7.22
CA MET A 110 13.15 9.92 5.78
C MET A 110 11.76 9.37 5.42
N LEU A 111 11.18 8.52 6.26
CA LEU A 111 9.80 8.04 6.12
C LEU A 111 8.80 9.20 6.18
N ALA A 112 8.96 10.12 7.13
CA ALA A 112 8.13 11.32 7.21
C ALA A 112 8.30 12.21 5.96
N GLY A 113 9.54 12.41 5.50
CA GLY A 113 9.81 13.14 4.26
C GLY A 113 9.14 12.48 3.05
N PHE A 114 9.24 11.15 2.94
CA PHE A 114 8.55 10.37 1.92
C PHE A 114 7.03 10.59 1.98
N ALA A 115 6.42 10.43 3.15
CA ALA A 115 4.98 10.64 3.36
C ALA A 115 4.54 12.07 3.00
N PHE A 116 5.35 13.07 3.35
CA PHE A 116 5.10 14.48 3.01
C PHE A 116 5.07 14.68 1.49
N PHE A 117 6.11 14.23 0.77
CA PHE A 117 6.15 14.35 -0.69
C PHE A 117 5.06 13.55 -1.39
N THR A 118 4.70 12.38 -0.87
CA THR A 118 3.54 11.62 -1.36
C THR A 118 2.24 12.41 -1.17
N GLY A 119 2.04 13.04 -0.01
CA GLY A 119 0.91 13.92 0.26
C GLY A 119 0.84 15.12 -0.70
N VAL A 120 1.96 15.80 -0.92
CA VAL A 120 2.08 16.88 -1.90
C VAL A 120 1.77 16.38 -3.32
N GLY A 121 2.18 15.16 -3.68
CA GLY A 121 1.90 14.53 -4.97
C GLY A 121 0.43 14.18 -5.21
N LEU A 122 -0.38 14.05 -4.14
CA LEU A 122 -1.84 13.92 -4.24
C LEU A 122 -2.52 15.26 -4.54
N GLY A 123 -1.81 16.37 -4.39
CA GLY A 123 -2.31 17.74 -4.55
C GLY A 123 -3.14 17.98 -5.81
N PRO A 124 -2.66 17.68 -7.04
CA PRO A 124 -3.43 17.89 -8.26
C PRO A 124 -4.75 17.12 -8.30
N LEU A 125 -4.80 15.93 -7.68
CA LEU A 125 -6.03 15.15 -7.60
C LEU A 125 -6.99 15.72 -6.54
N ILE A 126 -6.47 16.26 -5.44
CA ILE A 126 -7.24 16.97 -4.43
C ILE A 126 -7.84 18.24 -5.02
N ASP A 127 -7.06 19.04 -5.76
CA ASP A 127 -7.53 20.24 -6.45
C ASP A 127 -8.67 19.91 -7.42
N PHE A 128 -8.54 18.83 -8.18
CA PHE A 128 -9.61 18.33 -9.03
C PHE A 128 -10.87 17.96 -8.22
N ALA A 129 -10.72 17.28 -7.08
CA ALA A 129 -11.83 16.94 -6.21
C ALA A 129 -12.50 18.19 -5.61
N ILE A 130 -11.75 19.23 -5.23
CA ILE A 130 -12.29 20.50 -4.73
C ILE A 130 -13.19 21.17 -5.78
N VAL A 131 -12.76 21.18 -7.05
CA VAL A 131 -13.55 21.75 -8.16
C VAL A 131 -14.84 20.96 -8.39
N VAL A 132 -14.81 19.64 -8.21
CA VAL A 132 -16.00 18.80 -8.37
C VAL A 132 -16.94 18.94 -7.19
N ASN A 133 -16.48 18.57 -6.00
CA ASN A 133 -17.17 18.68 -4.72
C ASN A 133 -16.14 18.42 -3.58
N PRO A 134 -15.85 19.39 -2.71
CA PRO A 134 -14.83 19.23 -1.66
C PRO A 134 -15.17 18.14 -0.63
N SER A 135 -16.46 17.78 -0.45
CA SER A 135 -16.86 16.71 0.46
C SER A 135 -16.34 15.32 0.06
N ILE A 136 -15.94 15.15 -1.21
CA ILE A 136 -15.37 13.91 -1.73
C ILE A 136 -14.06 13.55 -1.02
N ILE A 137 -13.25 14.53 -0.65
CA ILE A 137 -11.95 14.29 -0.01
C ILE A 137 -12.13 13.59 1.33
N VAL A 138 -13.01 14.13 2.18
CA VAL A 138 -13.31 13.56 3.49
C VAL A 138 -14.00 12.19 3.34
N THR A 139 -14.96 12.08 2.41
CA THR A 139 -15.68 10.82 2.16
C THR A 139 -14.74 9.72 1.69
N ALA A 140 -13.79 10.05 0.79
CA ALA A 140 -12.78 9.11 0.32
C ALA A 140 -11.84 8.70 1.45
N PHE A 141 -11.37 9.64 2.27
CA PHE A 141 -10.47 9.32 3.39
C PHE A 141 -11.14 8.37 4.39
N LEU A 142 -12.39 8.65 4.78
CA LEU A 142 -13.16 7.80 5.68
C LEU A 142 -13.44 6.43 5.05
N GLY A 143 -13.85 6.40 3.78
CA GLY A 143 -14.08 5.14 3.05
C GLY A 143 -12.82 4.28 2.95
N THR A 144 -11.67 4.88 2.64
CA THR A 144 -10.38 4.18 2.63
C THR A 144 -9.99 3.69 4.01
N SER A 145 -10.21 4.49 5.06
CA SER A 145 -9.93 4.08 6.44
C SER A 145 -10.75 2.85 6.84
N VAL A 146 -12.05 2.83 6.50
CA VAL A 146 -12.92 1.67 6.76
C VAL A 146 -12.45 0.44 5.97
N ILE A 147 -12.19 0.59 4.66
CA ILE A 147 -11.70 -0.50 3.81
C ILE A 147 -10.39 -1.07 4.41
N PHE A 148 -9.41 -0.20 4.64
CA PHE A 148 -8.10 -0.60 5.14
C PHE A 148 -8.21 -1.32 6.48
N LEU A 149 -8.95 -0.77 7.45
CA LEU A 149 -9.17 -1.39 8.76
C LEU A 149 -9.89 -2.74 8.65
N CYS A 150 -10.96 -2.85 7.85
CA CYS A 150 -11.69 -4.09 7.66
C CYS A 150 -10.79 -5.20 7.07
N PHE A 151 -10.03 -4.89 6.03
CA PHE A 151 -9.13 -5.86 5.39
C PHE A 151 -7.95 -6.20 6.29
N THR A 152 -7.34 -5.22 6.96
CA THR A 152 -6.29 -5.46 7.96
C THR A 152 -6.77 -6.37 9.10
N LEU A 153 -7.95 -6.12 9.67
CA LEU A 153 -8.52 -6.96 10.72
C LEU A 153 -8.81 -8.36 10.21
N SER A 154 -9.39 -8.50 9.02
CA SER A 154 -9.60 -9.79 8.36
C SER A 154 -8.29 -10.57 8.21
N ALA A 155 -7.22 -9.90 7.77
CA ALA A 155 -5.88 -10.50 7.72
C ALA A 155 -5.39 -10.91 9.12
N LEU A 156 -5.55 -10.08 10.15
CA LEU A 156 -5.10 -10.43 11.51
C LEU A 156 -5.84 -11.65 12.09
N TYR A 157 -7.14 -11.81 11.79
CA TYR A 157 -7.96 -12.93 12.26
C TYR A 157 -7.86 -14.19 11.41
N ALA A 158 -7.39 -14.08 10.16
CA ALA A 158 -7.28 -15.22 9.26
C ALA A 158 -6.20 -16.21 9.71
N LYS A 159 -6.36 -17.46 9.26
CA LYS A 159 -5.34 -18.49 9.47
C LYS A 159 -4.02 -18.04 8.83
N ARG A 160 -2.94 -18.22 9.59
CA ARG A 160 -1.60 -17.80 9.18
C ARG A 160 -1.19 -18.40 7.84
N ARG A 161 -0.54 -17.58 7.00
CA ARG A 161 -0.06 -17.90 5.64
C ARG A 161 -1.17 -18.14 4.59
N SER A 162 -2.44 -18.10 4.95
CA SER A 162 -3.53 -18.35 4.00
C SER A 162 -3.55 -17.34 2.84
N TYR A 163 -3.24 -16.05 3.10
CA TYR A 163 -3.22 -15.03 2.04
C TYR A 163 -1.88 -14.90 1.32
N LEU A 164 -0.79 -15.54 1.79
CA LEU A 164 0.50 -15.46 1.08
C LEU A 164 0.45 -16.13 -0.30
N PHE A 165 -0.38 -17.16 -0.47
CA PHE A 165 -0.66 -17.78 -1.78
C PHE A 165 -1.30 -16.80 -2.77
N LEU A 166 -1.99 -15.77 -2.28
CA LEU A 166 -2.63 -14.74 -3.10
C LEU A 166 -1.62 -13.78 -3.71
N GLY A 167 -0.39 -13.71 -3.19
CA GLY A 167 0.65 -12.79 -3.66
C GLY A 167 0.98 -12.96 -5.14
N GLY A 168 1.05 -14.19 -5.64
CA GLY A 168 1.30 -14.45 -7.07
C GLY A 168 0.17 -13.94 -7.98
N ILE A 169 -1.07 -14.09 -7.53
CA ILE A 169 -2.26 -13.63 -8.27
C ILE A 169 -2.32 -12.09 -8.25
N LEU A 170 -2.11 -11.47 -7.09
CA LEU A 170 -2.16 -10.02 -6.93
C LEU A 170 -1.08 -9.29 -7.72
N THR A 171 0.16 -9.77 -7.67
CA THR A 171 1.28 -9.21 -8.44
C THR A 171 1.08 -9.38 -9.95
N SER A 172 0.52 -10.51 -10.39
CA SER A 172 0.14 -10.71 -11.79
C SER A 172 -0.99 -9.76 -12.22
N ALA A 173 -2.02 -9.60 -11.38
CA ALA A 173 -3.13 -8.67 -11.64
C ALA A 173 -2.64 -7.21 -11.70
N LEU A 174 -1.73 -6.81 -10.82
CA LEU A 174 -1.10 -5.49 -10.84
C LEU A 174 -0.32 -5.26 -12.15
N SER A 175 0.43 -6.28 -12.61
CA SER A 175 1.17 -6.22 -13.87
C SER A 175 0.23 -6.04 -15.06
N VAL A 176 -0.89 -6.76 -15.10
CA VAL A 176 -1.93 -6.59 -16.13
C VAL A 176 -2.54 -5.19 -16.06
N LEU A 177 -2.84 -4.67 -14.87
CA LEU A 177 -3.36 -3.32 -14.69
C LEU A 177 -2.38 -2.26 -15.19
N LEU A 178 -1.07 -2.46 -15.00
CA LEU A 178 -0.03 -1.57 -15.55
C LEU A 178 -0.03 -1.61 -17.07
N LEU A 179 -0.09 -2.79 -17.69
CA LEU A 179 -0.19 -2.94 -19.15
C LEU A 179 -1.45 -2.26 -19.70
N VAL A 180 -2.60 -2.44 -19.04
CA VAL A 180 -3.86 -1.76 -19.40
C VAL A 180 -3.73 -0.26 -19.26
N SER A 181 -3.02 0.25 -18.25
CA SER A 181 -2.77 1.69 -18.10
C SER A 181 -1.94 2.26 -19.25
N VAL A 182 -0.90 1.55 -19.68
CA VAL A 182 -0.07 1.95 -20.83
C VAL A 182 -0.89 1.89 -22.12
N PHE A 183 -1.65 0.82 -22.32
CA PHE A 183 -2.53 0.68 -23.47
C PHE A 183 -3.57 1.81 -23.52
N ASN A 184 -4.20 2.14 -22.40
CA ASN A 184 -5.20 3.20 -22.34
C ASN A 184 -4.62 4.59 -22.65
N LEU A 185 -3.31 4.80 -22.48
CA LEU A 185 -2.64 6.06 -22.88
C LEU A 185 -2.65 6.27 -24.39
N PHE A 186 -2.58 5.19 -25.19
CA PHE A 186 -2.63 5.27 -26.65
C PHE A 186 -4.06 5.36 -27.20
N PHE A 187 -5.02 4.68 -26.57
CA PHE A 187 -6.41 4.58 -27.08
C PHE A 187 -7.37 5.61 -26.46
N GLY A 188 -7.10 6.10 -25.25
CA GLY A 188 -7.91 7.12 -24.59
C GLY A 188 -9.35 6.70 -24.23
N SER A 189 -9.61 5.41 -24.02
CA SER A 189 -10.97 4.91 -23.78
C SER A 189 -11.45 5.21 -22.35
N LEU A 190 -12.57 5.93 -22.24
CA LEU A 190 -13.22 6.22 -20.94
C LEU A 190 -13.71 4.94 -20.23
N VAL A 191 -14.13 3.93 -20.99
CA VAL A 191 -14.61 2.65 -20.43
C VAL A 191 -13.45 1.87 -19.81
N LEU A 192 -12.31 1.80 -20.52
CA LEU A 192 -11.10 1.17 -19.99
C LEU A 192 -10.57 1.91 -18.76
N PHE A 193 -10.64 3.24 -18.77
CA PHE A 193 -10.28 4.04 -17.59
C PHE A 193 -11.18 3.73 -16.38
N LYS A 194 -12.51 3.71 -16.56
CA LYS A 194 -13.47 3.32 -15.50
C LYS A 194 -13.14 1.92 -14.96
N ALA A 195 -13.01 0.93 -15.85
CA ALA A 195 -12.67 -0.44 -15.46
C ALA A 195 -11.34 -0.53 -14.70
N HIS A 196 -10.30 0.16 -15.18
CA HIS A 196 -8.98 0.19 -14.54
C HIS A 196 -9.01 0.79 -13.12
N VAL A 197 -9.87 1.77 -12.86
CA VAL A 197 -10.00 2.35 -11.52
C VAL A 197 -10.71 1.39 -10.56
N TYR A 198 -11.83 0.79 -10.97
CA TYR A 198 -12.57 -0.16 -10.13
C TYR A 198 -11.79 -1.47 -9.88
N LEU A 199 -11.24 -2.07 -10.93
CA LEU A 199 -10.43 -3.28 -10.81
C LEU A 199 -9.14 -3.00 -10.02
N GLY A 200 -8.53 -1.85 -10.24
CA GLY A 200 -7.37 -1.40 -9.46
C GLY A 200 -7.69 -1.28 -7.97
N LEU A 201 -8.84 -0.70 -7.61
CA LEU A 201 -9.28 -0.62 -6.22
C LEU A 201 -9.42 -2.03 -5.60
N ALA A 202 -10.08 -2.96 -6.29
CA ALA A 202 -10.26 -4.33 -5.80
C ALA A 202 -8.92 -5.05 -5.58
N VAL A 203 -7.97 -4.89 -6.51
CA VAL A 203 -6.62 -5.46 -6.39
C VAL A 203 -5.87 -4.85 -5.19
N MET A 204 -5.96 -3.54 -4.98
CA MET A 204 -5.32 -2.89 -3.81
C MET A 204 -5.91 -3.34 -2.48
N CYS A 205 -7.22 -3.60 -2.40
CA CYS A 205 -7.81 -4.21 -1.20
C CYS A 205 -7.21 -5.60 -0.92
N GLY A 206 -6.92 -6.36 -1.98
CA GLY A 206 -6.21 -7.63 -1.86
C GLY A 206 -4.76 -7.48 -1.39
N PHE A 207 -4.05 -6.43 -1.83
CA PHE A 207 -2.70 -6.12 -1.34
C PHE A 207 -2.70 -5.81 0.15
N VAL A 208 -3.67 -5.06 0.68
CA VAL A 208 -3.76 -4.83 2.14
C VAL A 208 -3.82 -6.14 2.92
N LEU A 209 -4.59 -7.12 2.46
CA LEU A 209 -4.64 -8.46 3.07
C LEU A 209 -3.29 -9.17 3.01
N PHE A 210 -2.67 -9.17 1.83
CA PHE A 210 -1.40 -9.83 1.56
C PHE A 210 -0.26 -9.20 2.36
N ASP A 211 -0.11 -7.88 2.32
CA ASP A 211 0.93 -7.11 3.01
C ASP A 211 0.77 -7.24 4.52
N THR A 212 -0.46 -7.17 5.05
CA THR A 212 -0.69 -7.40 6.49
C THR A 212 -0.23 -8.80 6.92
N GLN A 213 -0.56 -9.85 6.15
CA GLN A 213 -0.10 -11.21 6.44
C GLN A 213 1.41 -11.38 6.26
N LEU A 214 1.98 -10.73 5.26
CA LEU A 214 3.42 -10.76 5.00
C LEU A 214 4.20 -10.11 6.15
N ILE A 215 3.71 -9.00 6.70
CA ILE A 215 4.32 -8.33 7.86
C ILE A 215 4.30 -9.23 9.09
N ILE A 216 3.19 -9.92 9.34
CA ILE A 216 3.08 -10.89 10.46
C ILE A 216 4.12 -12.01 10.27
N GLU A 217 4.22 -12.56 9.06
CA GLU A 217 5.15 -13.64 8.75
C GLU A 217 6.62 -13.20 8.87
N LYS A 218 6.98 -12.03 8.33
CA LYS A 218 8.32 -11.44 8.44
C LYS A 218 8.69 -11.19 9.91
N ALA A 219 7.78 -10.63 10.70
CA ALA A 219 8.00 -10.37 12.12
C ALA A 219 8.28 -11.64 12.93
N GLU A 220 7.58 -12.73 12.61
CA GLU A 220 7.81 -14.03 13.23
C GLU A 220 9.12 -14.69 12.79
N ASN A 221 9.58 -14.41 11.57
CA ASN A 221 10.89 -14.82 11.06
C ASN A 221 12.04 -13.91 11.55
N ASN A 222 11.81 -13.11 12.61
CA ASN A 222 12.74 -12.16 13.20
C ASN A 222 13.16 -10.98 12.32
N ASP A 223 12.44 -10.69 11.24
CA ASP A 223 12.59 -9.44 10.49
C ASP A 223 11.77 -8.32 11.17
N LYS A 224 12.49 -7.43 11.86
CA LYS A 224 11.92 -6.36 12.68
C LYS A 224 11.99 -4.98 12.02
N ASP A 225 12.10 -4.92 10.69
CA ASP A 225 12.10 -3.65 9.98
C ASP A 225 10.69 -3.02 9.83
N TYR A 226 10.14 -2.54 10.94
CA TYR A 226 8.81 -1.94 10.98
C TYR A 226 8.67 -0.68 10.12
N ILE A 227 9.79 0.01 9.83
CA ILE A 227 9.81 1.21 8.97
C ILE A 227 9.51 0.82 7.52
N TRP A 228 10.15 -0.25 7.02
CA TRP A 228 9.90 -0.73 5.67
C TRP A 228 8.49 -1.29 5.51
N HIS A 229 8.02 -2.06 6.50
CA HIS A 229 6.64 -2.54 6.54
C HIS A 229 5.61 -1.41 6.60
N CYS A 230 5.93 -0.31 7.29
CA CYS A 230 5.10 0.89 7.29
C CYS A 230 5.02 1.52 5.90
N VAL A 231 6.11 1.52 5.13
CA VAL A 231 6.12 2.03 3.75
C VAL A 231 5.17 1.23 2.86
N GLU A 232 5.23 -0.11 2.94
CA GLU A 232 4.37 -1.03 2.18
C GLU A 232 2.88 -0.72 2.45
N LEU A 233 2.47 -0.72 3.73
CA LEU A 233 1.10 -0.38 4.12
C LEU A 233 0.67 1.06 3.79
N PHE A 234 1.61 2.02 3.88
CA PHE A 234 1.34 3.42 3.54
C PHE A 234 1.01 3.57 2.05
N LEU A 235 1.77 2.89 1.18
CA LEU A 235 1.54 2.89 -0.27
C LEU A 235 0.21 2.26 -0.64
N ASP A 236 -0.17 1.17 0.02
CA ASP A 236 -1.49 0.55 -0.13
C ASP A 236 -2.61 1.53 0.22
N PHE A 237 -2.53 2.15 1.39
CA PHE A 237 -3.52 3.13 1.84
C PHE A 237 -3.67 4.29 0.86
N VAL A 238 -2.55 4.92 0.47
CA VAL A 238 -2.54 6.05 -0.47
C VAL A 238 -3.11 5.65 -1.83
N THR A 239 -2.83 4.43 -2.30
CA THR A 239 -3.35 3.97 -3.59
C THR A 239 -4.86 3.73 -3.54
N ILE A 240 -5.38 3.12 -2.47
CA ILE A 240 -6.82 2.97 -2.24
C ILE A 240 -7.48 4.35 -2.17
N PHE A 241 -6.93 5.28 -1.40
CA PHE A 241 -7.41 6.66 -1.29
C PHE A 241 -7.50 7.35 -2.65
N LYS A 242 -6.42 7.28 -3.44
CA LYS A 242 -6.36 7.85 -4.80
C LYS A 242 -7.47 7.29 -5.69
N LYS A 243 -7.62 5.97 -5.71
CA LYS A 243 -8.63 5.28 -6.55
C LYS A 243 -10.04 5.64 -6.09
N LEU A 244 -10.30 5.68 -4.79
CA LEU A 244 -11.61 6.02 -4.24
C LEU A 244 -12.00 7.47 -4.51
N MET A 245 -11.06 8.43 -4.38
CA MET A 245 -11.31 9.82 -4.78
C MET A 245 -11.67 9.95 -6.26
N ILE A 246 -10.98 9.22 -7.14
CA ILE A 246 -11.29 9.23 -8.58
C ILE A 246 -12.71 8.69 -8.82
N ILE A 247 -13.08 7.57 -8.21
CA ILE A 247 -14.43 6.97 -8.34
C ILE A 247 -15.52 7.95 -7.89
N LEU A 248 -15.36 8.53 -6.70
CA LEU A 248 -16.34 9.46 -6.15
C LEU A 248 -16.45 10.73 -7.00
N SER A 249 -15.32 11.26 -7.49
CA SER A 249 -15.30 12.42 -8.37
C SER A 249 -15.99 12.16 -9.72
N MET A 250 -15.82 10.96 -10.27
CA MET A 250 -16.49 10.58 -11.51
C MET A 250 -18.00 10.41 -11.31
N ASN A 251 -18.40 9.73 -10.23
CA ASN A 251 -19.81 9.53 -9.88
C ASN A 251 -20.54 10.87 -9.67
N GLU A 252 -19.91 11.82 -8.98
CA GLU A 252 -20.47 13.14 -8.74
C GLU A 252 -20.63 13.95 -10.04
N LYS A 253 -19.69 13.84 -10.98
CA LYS A 253 -19.81 14.47 -12.30
C LYS A 253 -20.95 13.88 -13.12
N ASP A 254 -21.13 12.56 -13.08
CA ASP A 254 -22.20 11.89 -13.82
C ASP A 254 -23.59 12.31 -13.27
N LYS A 255 -23.75 12.37 -11.94
CA LYS A 255 -24.97 12.90 -11.28
C LYS A 255 -25.32 14.34 -11.66
N LYS A 256 -24.31 15.20 -11.83
CA LYS A 256 -24.52 16.61 -12.24
C LYS A 256 -24.98 16.73 -13.69
N LYS A 257 -24.62 15.77 -14.56
CA LYS A 257 -25.07 15.75 -15.95
C LYS A 257 -26.52 15.29 -16.09
N GLU A 258 -26.95 14.30 -15.30
CA GLU A 258 -28.33 13.80 -15.34
C GLU A 258 -29.36 14.83 -14.86
N LYS A 259 -28.94 15.81 -14.03
CA LYS A 259 -29.80 16.89 -13.53
C LYS A 259 -29.90 18.09 -14.47
N LYS A 260 -29.16 18.10 -15.57
CA LYS A 260 -29.08 19.22 -16.52
C LYS A 260 -29.70 18.83 -17.85
#